data_AF-A0A1Y1X688-F1
#
_entry.id   AF-A0A1Y1X688-F1
#
_cell.length_a   1.000
_cell.length_b   1.000
_cell.length_c   1.000
_cell.angle_alpha   90.00
_cell.angle_beta   90.00
_cell.angle_gamma   90.00
#
_symmetry.space_group_name_H-M   'P 1'
#
loop_
_entity.id
_entity.type
_entity.pdbx_description
1 polymer ?
#
loop_
_entity_poly.entity_id
_entity_poly.type
_entity_poly.pdbx_seq_one_letter_code
_entity_poly.pdbx_strand_id
1 'polypeptide(L)'
;MFTWNRMKVLTVHAPCRTGGLARLFYNFCIKHPAMNIAWWIDEILFPLYHLARINQPVFILGQPRSGTTKLLDFLASNEQHVVALTLWEISYPILWVQYVAEYFSQYDERFFHNRLRAFFDPLPSGLDEVSKMHPMNMDNWEEDDIAFMFHFSFSAAQYQQYPSPECMNNFLNFRSLDKSLRTRLFDFHRKLIQKILYKRGNAQSIYMAKWVMCWTGEYELIQEIYPDARFVFIYRQPEESIPSLVKLFSGISIHTTHYDPFTKPEFRSIMLSYFYRAHEEELQYITRLLNQKSHVQIIEFAKLFENIPEAISKICTKLNIPLPKDYQEFLHQQQANQVQHKQTKVDESLKPEIQAHCSTFYERLTYLQGKE
;
A
#
# COMPACT_ATOMS: atom_id res chain seq x y z
N MET A 1 -20.80 -3.95 -12.50
CA MET A 1 -21.41 -2.87 -13.31
C MET A 1 -20.84 -1.53 -12.87
N PHE A 2 -20.05 -0.92 -13.78
CA PHE A 2 -19.45 0.41 -13.66
C PHE A 2 -20.50 1.47 -14.03
N THR A 3 -20.64 2.54 -13.25
CA THR A 3 -21.55 3.64 -13.56
C THR A 3 -20.93 4.57 -14.60
N TRP A 4 -21.76 5.05 -15.53
CA TRP A 4 -21.38 5.90 -16.66
C TRP A 4 -20.65 7.20 -16.26
N ASN A 5 -20.83 7.66 -15.02
CA ASN A 5 -20.16 8.83 -14.46
C ASN A 5 -18.65 8.63 -14.22
N ARG A 6 -18.17 7.40 -13.93
CA ARG A 6 -16.74 7.12 -13.76
C ARG A 6 -15.98 7.10 -15.10
N MET A 7 -16.66 6.79 -16.22
CA MET A 7 -16.09 6.89 -17.57
C MET A 7 -15.80 8.34 -17.98
N LYS A 8 -16.60 9.31 -17.53
CA LYS A 8 -16.39 10.74 -17.82
C LYS A 8 -15.10 11.27 -17.17
N VAL A 9 -14.82 10.88 -15.92
CA VAL A 9 -13.60 11.30 -15.21
C VAL A 9 -12.33 10.77 -15.90
N LEU A 10 -12.38 9.56 -16.46
CA LEU A 10 -11.26 8.92 -17.14
C LEU A 10 -11.03 9.40 -18.58
N THR A 11 -12.05 10.02 -19.21
CA THR A 11 -11.96 10.52 -20.60
C THR A 11 -11.46 11.95 -20.69
N VAL A 12 -11.52 12.73 -19.61
CA VAL A 12 -11.25 14.17 -19.68
C VAL A 12 -9.75 14.51 -19.76
N HIS A 13 -8.82 13.63 -19.39
CA HIS A 13 -7.37 13.84 -19.58
C HIS A 13 -6.61 12.56 -19.96
N ALA A 14 -7.17 11.70 -20.82
CA ALA A 14 -6.45 10.57 -21.42
C ALA A 14 -5.25 11.13 -22.23
N PRO A 15 -4.01 11.03 -21.72
CA PRO A 15 -3.02 12.12 -21.77
C PRO A 15 -2.31 12.21 -23.12
N CYS A 16 -1.53 13.29 -23.28
CA CYS A 16 -0.64 13.72 -24.36
C CYS A 16 0.34 12.67 -24.99
N ARG A 17 0.01 11.38 -25.04
CA ARG A 17 0.66 10.38 -25.89
C ARG A 17 -0.31 9.90 -26.97
N THR A 18 0.19 9.80 -28.20
CA THR A 18 -0.44 9.03 -29.26
C THR A 18 -0.74 7.61 -28.73
N GLY A 19 -2.03 7.23 -28.69
CA GLY A 19 -2.48 5.90 -28.25
C GLY A 19 -3.15 5.82 -26.87
N GLY A 20 -3.36 6.92 -26.14
CA GLY A 20 -4.06 6.92 -24.84
C GLY A 20 -5.46 6.27 -24.89
N LEU A 21 -6.27 6.62 -25.90
CA LEU A 21 -7.59 6.01 -26.14
C LEU A 21 -7.51 4.52 -26.47
N ALA A 22 -6.52 4.10 -27.27
CA ALA A 22 -6.31 2.69 -27.61
C ALA A 22 -5.91 1.88 -26.36
N ARG A 23 -5.10 2.46 -25.47
CA ARG A 23 -4.73 1.82 -24.20
C ARG A 23 -5.90 1.72 -23.23
N LEU A 24 -6.72 2.77 -23.13
CA LEU A 24 -7.97 2.72 -22.37
C LEU A 24 -8.90 1.64 -22.92
N PHE A 25 -9.10 1.62 -24.25
CA PHE A 25 -9.91 0.60 -24.92
C PHE A 25 -9.40 -0.81 -24.64
N TYR A 26 -8.09 -1.06 -24.81
CA TYR A 26 -7.49 -2.35 -24.50
C TYR A 26 -7.72 -2.75 -23.03
N ASN A 27 -7.48 -1.84 -22.09
CA ASN A 27 -7.67 -2.13 -20.68
C ASN A 27 -9.14 -2.48 -20.35
N PHE A 28 -10.09 -1.67 -20.81
CA PHE A 28 -11.52 -1.82 -20.47
C PHE A 28 -12.24 -2.90 -21.25
N CYS A 29 -11.97 -3.02 -22.55
CA CYS A 29 -12.71 -3.93 -23.42
C CYS A 29 -12.06 -5.31 -23.56
N ILE A 30 -10.76 -5.44 -23.26
CA ILE A 30 -10.02 -6.69 -23.45
C ILE A 30 -9.46 -7.20 -22.12
N LYS A 31 -8.56 -6.44 -21.48
CA LYS A 31 -7.84 -6.88 -20.28
C LYS A 31 -8.79 -7.18 -19.11
N HIS A 32 -9.65 -6.24 -18.73
CA HIS A 32 -10.56 -6.43 -17.60
C HIS A 32 -11.55 -7.60 -17.82
N PRO A 33 -12.25 -7.73 -18.96
CA PRO A 33 -13.08 -8.91 -19.23
C PRO A 33 -12.30 -10.23 -19.17
N ALA A 34 -11.10 -10.28 -19.77
CA ALA A 34 -10.26 -11.47 -19.73
C ALA A 34 -9.85 -11.84 -18.29
N MET A 35 -9.48 -10.87 -17.47
CA MET A 35 -9.15 -11.09 -16.05
C MET A 35 -10.35 -11.56 -15.24
N ASN A 36 -11.56 -11.05 -15.52
CA ASN A 36 -12.78 -11.52 -14.86
C ASN A 36 -13.12 -12.97 -15.23
N ILE A 37 -12.96 -13.35 -16.51
CA ILE A 37 -13.14 -14.74 -16.94
C ILE A 37 -12.11 -15.63 -16.27
N ALA A 38 -10.84 -15.21 -16.26
CA ALA A 38 -9.76 -15.93 -15.60
C ALA A 38 -9.97 -16.09 -14.09
N TRP A 39 -10.50 -15.06 -13.42
CA TRP A 39 -10.92 -15.14 -12.02
C TRP A 39 -12.04 -16.16 -11.83
N TRP A 40 -13.06 -16.16 -12.69
CA TRP A 40 -14.18 -17.10 -12.60
C TRP A 40 -13.73 -18.56 -12.78
N ILE A 41 -12.70 -18.79 -13.60
CA ILE A 41 -12.06 -20.10 -13.73
C ILE A 41 -11.46 -20.57 -12.40
N ASP A 42 -10.88 -19.68 -11.58
CA ASP A 42 -10.38 -20.07 -10.25
C ASP A 42 -11.48 -20.60 -9.33
N GLU A 43 -12.70 -20.07 -9.44
CA GLU A 43 -13.84 -20.53 -8.62
C GLU A 43 -14.16 -22.01 -8.90
N ILE A 44 -13.83 -22.51 -10.09
CA ILE A 44 -14.01 -23.90 -10.51
C ILE A 44 -12.77 -24.74 -10.20
N LEU A 45 -11.57 -24.23 -10.50
CA LEU A 45 -10.33 -24.98 -10.35
C LEU A 45 -9.85 -25.08 -8.90
N PHE A 46 -10.12 -24.06 -8.07
CA PHE A 46 -9.62 -23.96 -6.70
C PHE A 46 -10.71 -23.60 -5.69
N PRO A 47 -11.88 -24.28 -5.67
CA PRO A 47 -13.00 -23.90 -4.80
C PRO A 47 -12.64 -23.92 -3.30
N LEU A 48 -11.58 -24.64 -2.93
CA LEU A 48 -11.12 -24.74 -1.54
C LEU A 48 -10.41 -23.48 -1.04
N TYR A 49 -10.06 -22.50 -1.90
CA TYR A 49 -9.44 -21.26 -1.42
C TYR A 49 -10.38 -20.51 -0.45
N HIS A 50 -11.69 -20.63 -0.62
CA HIS A 50 -12.70 -20.02 0.27
C HIS A 50 -12.60 -20.51 1.73
N LEU A 51 -11.98 -21.68 1.94
CA LEU A 51 -11.75 -22.24 3.28
C LEU A 51 -10.53 -21.64 3.98
N ALA A 52 -9.67 -20.92 3.27
CA ALA A 52 -8.55 -20.21 3.87
C ALA A 52 -9.08 -19.17 4.86
N ARG A 53 -8.68 -19.32 6.13
CA ARG A 53 -9.11 -18.44 7.21
C ARG A 53 -8.14 -17.28 7.35
N ILE A 54 -8.68 -16.08 7.43
CA ILE A 54 -7.92 -14.87 7.75
C ILE A 54 -8.07 -14.67 9.25
N ASN A 55 -7.13 -15.22 10.03
CA ASN A 55 -7.16 -15.15 11.49
C ASN A 55 -6.25 -14.02 11.97
N GLN A 56 -6.79 -13.10 12.77
CA GLN A 56 -6.07 -12.01 13.42
C GLN A 56 -5.11 -11.26 12.47
N PRO A 57 -5.60 -10.77 11.31
CA PRO A 57 -4.78 -10.08 10.34
C PRO A 57 -4.12 -8.84 10.96
N VAL A 58 -2.90 -8.54 10.53
CA VAL A 58 -2.14 -7.39 11.01
C VAL A 58 -2.18 -6.28 9.97
N PHE A 59 -2.61 -5.10 10.38
CA PHE A 59 -2.63 -3.91 9.53
C PHE A 59 -1.52 -2.96 9.98
N ILE A 60 -0.54 -2.74 9.09
CA ILE A 60 0.44 -1.68 9.24
C ILE A 60 -0.21 -0.39 8.77
N LEU A 61 -0.39 0.53 9.72
CA LEU A 61 -0.94 1.86 9.52
C LEU A 61 0.17 2.89 9.61
N GLY A 62 -0.02 4.00 8.91
CA GLY A 62 0.90 5.12 8.94
C GLY A 62 0.66 6.06 7.77
N GLN A 63 1.08 7.29 7.96
CA GLN A 63 1.10 8.28 6.89
C GLN A 63 2.13 7.90 5.83
N PRO A 64 1.91 8.23 4.55
CA PRO A 64 2.92 8.04 3.55
C PRO A 64 4.22 8.71 3.97
N ARG A 65 5.32 8.07 3.60
CA ARG A 65 6.69 8.51 3.94
C ARG A 65 7.04 8.41 5.43
N SER A 66 6.25 7.67 6.23
CA SER A 66 6.59 7.31 7.61
C SER A 66 7.40 6.02 7.77
N GLY A 67 7.77 5.34 6.68
CA GLY A 67 8.58 4.11 6.72
C GLY A 67 7.79 2.80 6.72
N THR A 68 6.48 2.85 6.48
CA THR A 68 5.58 1.68 6.36
C THR A 68 6.09 0.62 5.39
N THR A 69 6.61 1.01 4.22
CA THR A 69 7.20 0.04 3.26
C THR A 69 8.35 -0.74 3.86
N LYS A 70 9.29 -0.08 4.56
CA LYS A 70 10.42 -0.77 5.19
C LYS A 70 9.99 -1.65 6.35
N LEU A 71 9.01 -1.20 7.12
CA LEU A 71 8.43 -2.00 8.18
C LEU A 71 7.75 -3.27 7.63
N LEU A 72 6.99 -3.14 6.54
CA LEU A 72 6.41 -4.28 5.83
C LEU A 72 7.51 -5.21 5.31
N ASP A 73 8.54 -4.69 4.66
CA ASP A 73 9.69 -5.47 4.17
C ASP A 73 10.29 -6.32 5.29
N PHE A 74 10.58 -5.71 6.45
CA PHE A 74 11.18 -6.42 7.58
C PHE A 74 10.27 -7.51 8.12
N LEU A 75 8.98 -7.24 8.29
CA LEU A 75 8.03 -8.20 8.86
C LEU A 75 7.67 -9.33 7.89
N ALA A 76 7.44 -9.00 6.61
CA ALA A 76 7.08 -9.96 5.58
C ALA A 76 8.24 -10.86 5.14
N SER A 77 9.49 -10.46 5.42
CA SER A 77 10.67 -11.33 5.24
C SER A 77 10.64 -12.58 6.12
N ASN A 78 9.78 -12.64 7.15
CA ASN A 78 9.50 -13.86 7.89
C ASN A 78 8.44 -14.72 7.17
N GLU A 79 8.74 -15.15 5.93
CA GLU A 79 7.79 -15.80 5.02
C GLU A 79 7.19 -17.12 5.56
N GLN A 80 7.87 -17.75 6.53
CA GLN A 80 7.38 -18.94 7.21
C GLN A 80 6.15 -18.65 8.09
N HIS A 81 5.99 -17.41 8.55
CA HIS A 81 4.97 -17.03 9.53
C HIS A 81 4.11 -15.84 9.10
N VAL A 82 4.56 -15.06 8.12
CA VAL A 82 3.89 -13.85 7.64
C VAL A 82 3.62 -13.97 6.14
N VAL A 83 2.42 -13.56 5.73
CA VAL A 83 2.04 -13.44 4.33
C VAL A 83 1.61 -12.01 4.07
N ALA A 84 2.29 -11.35 3.13
CA ALA A 84 1.90 -10.05 2.58
C ALA A 84 1.77 -10.16 1.06
N LEU A 85 0.94 -9.32 0.46
CA LEU A 85 0.72 -9.35 -0.98
C LEU A 85 1.87 -8.71 -1.74
N THR A 86 2.37 -9.39 -2.77
CA THR A 86 3.29 -8.77 -3.73
C THR A 86 2.56 -8.00 -4.81
N LEU A 87 3.25 -7.07 -5.48
CA LEU A 87 2.69 -6.34 -6.62
C LEU A 87 2.22 -7.28 -7.75
N TRP A 88 2.91 -8.39 -7.98
CA TRP A 88 2.53 -9.44 -8.91
C TRP A 88 1.17 -10.04 -8.54
N GLU A 89 0.99 -10.39 -7.27
CA GLU A 89 -0.23 -11.00 -6.76
C GLU A 89 -1.42 -10.04 -6.79
N ILE A 90 -1.17 -8.76 -6.49
CA ILE A 90 -2.13 -7.67 -6.61
C ILE A 90 -2.51 -7.47 -8.09
N SER A 91 -1.54 -7.48 -9.00
CA SER A 91 -1.76 -7.26 -10.44
C SER A 91 -2.53 -8.40 -11.10
N TYR A 92 -2.21 -9.64 -10.73
CA TYR A 92 -2.79 -10.86 -11.30
C TYR A 92 -3.32 -11.76 -10.17
N PRO A 93 -4.49 -11.43 -9.60
CA PRO A 93 -5.05 -12.12 -8.45
C PRO A 93 -5.77 -13.42 -8.86
N ILE A 94 -5.14 -14.17 -9.77
CA ILE A 94 -5.69 -15.35 -10.44
C ILE A 94 -4.75 -16.54 -10.18
N LEU A 95 -5.23 -17.55 -9.46
CA LEU A 95 -4.40 -18.65 -8.97
C LEU A 95 -3.76 -19.46 -10.09
N TRP A 96 -4.52 -19.89 -11.10
CA TRP A 96 -3.93 -20.69 -12.17
C TRP A 96 -2.87 -19.90 -12.96
N VAL A 97 -3.08 -18.59 -13.18
CA VAL A 97 -2.09 -17.72 -13.83
C VAL A 97 -0.82 -17.67 -13.00
N GLN A 98 -0.95 -17.51 -11.68
CA GLN A 98 0.19 -17.49 -10.78
C GLN A 98 0.93 -18.83 -10.72
N TYR A 99 0.21 -19.97 -10.65
CA TYR A 99 0.84 -21.30 -10.66
C TYR A 99 1.57 -21.57 -11.98
N VAL A 100 0.98 -21.18 -13.12
CA VAL A 100 1.61 -21.31 -14.43
C VAL A 100 2.86 -20.44 -14.52
N ALA A 101 2.78 -19.18 -14.07
CA ALA A 101 3.94 -18.28 -14.06
C ALA A 101 5.07 -18.80 -13.16
N GLU A 102 4.74 -19.32 -11.99
CA GLU A 102 5.69 -19.92 -11.05
C GLU A 102 6.35 -21.17 -11.65
N TYR A 103 5.57 -22.04 -12.30
CA TYR A 103 6.09 -23.21 -13.02
C TYR A 103 7.10 -22.80 -14.11
N PHE A 104 6.77 -21.78 -14.91
CA PHE A 104 7.70 -21.28 -15.93
C PHE A 104 8.93 -20.60 -15.33
N SER A 105 8.80 -19.89 -14.20
CA SER A 105 9.94 -19.30 -13.49
C SER A 105 10.90 -20.36 -12.97
N GLN A 106 10.39 -21.43 -12.35
CA GLN A 106 11.21 -22.57 -11.90
C GLN A 106 11.90 -23.27 -13.07
N TYR A 107 11.22 -23.34 -14.22
CA TYR A 107 11.79 -23.90 -15.46
C TYR A 107 12.91 -23.01 -16.03
N ASP A 108 12.72 -21.69 -16.09
CA ASP A 108 13.75 -20.73 -16.51
C ASP A 108 14.98 -20.77 -15.60
N GLU A 109 14.78 -20.81 -14.28
CA GLU A 109 15.86 -20.94 -13.30
C GLU A 109 16.68 -22.22 -13.54
N ARG A 110 16.00 -23.35 -13.72
CA ARG A 110 16.64 -24.67 -13.85
C ARG A 110 17.37 -24.86 -15.17
N PHE A 111 16.81 -24.40 -16.29
CA PHE A 111 17.33 -24.71 -17.63
C PHE A 111 18.05 -23.56 -18.32
N PHE A 112 17.71 -22.33 -17.96
CA PHE A 112 18.22 -21.13 -18.61
C PHE A 112 18.90 -20.16 -17.64
N HIS A 113 19.02 -20.51 -16.35
CA HIS A 113 19.66 -19.70 -15.31
C HIS A 113 19.11 -18.28 -15.25
N ASN A 114 17.78 -18.14 -15.28
CA ASN A 114 17.04 -16.87 -15.24
C ASN A 114 17.29 -15.93 -16.43
N ARG A 115 17.81 -16.44 -17.56
CA ARG A 115 18.09 -15.61 -18.74
C ARG A 115 16.82 -15.13 -19.45
N LEU A 116 15.73 -15.91 -19.43
CA LEU A 116 14.48 -15.47 -20.05
C LEU A 116 13.89 -14.34 -19.22
N ARG A 117 13.86 -14.50 -17.90
CA ARG A 117 13.44 -13.44 -16.97
C ARG A 117 14.27 -12.17 -17.16
N ALA A 118 15.59 -12.27 -17.16
CA ALA A 118 16.49 -11.12 -17.37
C ALA A 118 16.31 -10.44 -18.74
N PHE A 119 15.82 -11.17 -19.75
CA PHE A 119 15.50 -10.61 -21.07
C PHE A 119 14.19 -9.81 -21.08
N PHE A 120 13.21 -10.21 -20.26
CA PHE A 120 11.93 -9.54 -20.13
C PHE A 120 11.88 -8.51 -19.00
N ASP A 121 12.84 -8.54 -18.08
CA ASP A 121 13.01 -7.50 -17.08
C ASP A 121 13.19 -6.17 -17.82
N PRO A 122 12.39 -5.14 -17.51
CA PRO A 122 12.54 -3.85 -18.15
C PRO A 122 13.96 -3.36 -17.92
N LEU A 123 14.68 -3.04 -19.01
CA LEU A 123 15.97 -2.36 -18.91
C LEU A 123 15.82 -1.22 -17.90
N PRO A 124 16.74 -1.09 -16.91
CA PRO A 124 16.66 0.01 -15.96
C PRO A 124 16.61 1.30 -16.76
N SER A 125 15.43 1.92 -16.80
CA SER A 125 15.26 3.21 -17.44
C SER A 125 16.17 4.13 -16.66
N GLY A 126 17.31 4.52 -17.25
CA GLY A 126 18.38 5.27 -16.59
C GLY A 126 17.99 6.65 -16.06
N LEU A 127 16.69 6.95 -15.96
CA LEU A 127 16.10 8.21 -15.54
C LEU A 127 14.76 7.90 -14.85
N ASP A 128 14.74 7.93 -13.51
CA ASP A 128 13.76 8.74 -12.77
C ASP A 128 14.10 8.82 -11.28
N GLU A 129 14.08 10.03 -10.70
CA GLU A 129 14.13 10.19 -9.23
C GLU A 129 12.91 9.53 -8.57
N VAL A 130 11.79 9.42 -9.28
CA VAL A 130 10.54 8.78 -8.84
C VAL A 130 10.74 7.28 -8.62
N SER A 131 11.38 6.57 -9.55
CA SER A 131 11.67 5.13 -9.43
C SER A 131 12.61 4.81 -8.27
N LYS A 132 13.50 5.75 -7.89
CA LYS A 132 14.34 5.63 -6.69
C LYS A 132 13.56 5.90 -5.40
N MET A 133 12.53 6.74 -5.45
CA MET A 133 11.67 7.06 -4.31
C MET A 133 10.57 6.02 -4.06
N HIS A 134 10.17 5.26 -5.09
CA HIS A 134 9.19 4.17 -5.03
C HIS A 134 9.48 3.06 -6.08
N PRO A 135 10.43 2.15 -5.82
CA PRO A 135 10.72 1.05 -6.74
C PRO A 135 9.54 0.06 -6.78
N MET A 136 8.79 0.06 -7.88
CA MET A 136 7.72 -0.91 -8.13
C MET A 136 8.28 -2.14 -8.84
N ASN A 137 8.79 -3.10 -8.08
CA ASN A 137 9.11 -4.43 -8.61
C ASN A 137 7.92 -5.35 -8.39
N MET A 138 7.70 -6.27 -9.32
CA MET A 138 6.60 -7.24 -9.25
C MET A 138 6.68 -8.15 -8.01
N ASP A 139 7.88 -8.39 -7.49
CA ASP A 139 8.08 -9.25 -6.32
C ASP A 139 8.05 -8.49 -4.98
N ASN A 140 8.06 -7.15 -5.00
CA ASN A 140 8.01 -6.38 -3.77
C ASN A 140 6.62 -6.51 -3.12
N TRP A 141 6.59 -6.60 -1.79
CA TRP A 141 5.36 -6.45 -1.03
C TRP A 141 4.82 -5.03 -1.15
N GLU A 142 3.52 -4.89 -1.37
CA GLU A 142 2.90 -3.61 -1.70
C GLU A 142 1.64 -3.30 -0.90
N GLU A 143 1.09 -2.10 -1.10
CA GLU A 143 -0.16 -1.65 -0.47
C GLU A 143 -1.36 -2.37 -1.07
N ASP A 144 -2.24 -2.89 -0.20
CA ASP A 144 -3.41 -3.65 -0.60
C ASP A 144 -4.40 -2.80 -1.44
N ASP A 145 -4.46 -1.48 -1.20
CA ASP A 145 -5.37 -0.57 -1.87
C ASP A 145 -5.02 -0.36 -3.36
N ILE A 146 -3.78 -0.70 -3.77
CA ILE A 146 -3.38 -0.79 -5.18
C ILE A 146 -4.24 -1.83 -5.91
N ALA A 147 -4.74 -2.85 -5.22
CA ALA A 147 -5.68 -3.81 -5.80
C ALA A 147 -6.99 -3.11 -6.24
N PHE A 148 -7.47 -2.14 -5.47
CA PHE A 148 -8.64 -1.34 -5.86
C PHE A 148 -8.34 -0.46 -7.08
N MET A 149 -7.11 0.06 -7.19
CA MET A 149 -6.66 0.78 -8.38
C MET A 149 -6.73 -0.12 -9.62
N PHE A 150 -6.13 -1.31 -9.55
CA PHE A 150 -6.00 -2.20 -10.71
C PHE A 150 -7.29 -2.88 -11.13
N HIS A 151 -8.23 -3.15 -10.22
CA HIS A 151 -9.43 -3.94 -10.55
C HIS A 151 -10.73 -3.15 -10.52
N PHE A 152 -10.75 -1.99 -9.86
CA PHE A 152 -11.95 -1.15 -9.70
C PHE A 152 -11.74 0.30 -10.17
N SER A 153 -10.54 0.63 -10.64
CA SER A 153 -10.16 2.00 -11.02
C SER A 153 -10.46 2.98 -9.89
N PHE A 154 -10.05 2.62 -8.67
CA PHE A 154 -10.32 3.39 -7.47
C PHE A 154 -9.13 3.33 -6.53
N SER A 155 -8.38 4.43 -6.39
CA SER A 155 -7.36 4.60 -5.36
C SER A 155 -6.98 6.07 -5.18
N ALA A 156 -6.51 6.44 -3.99
CA ALA A 156 -5.84 7.71 -3.77
C ALA A 156 -4.68 7.93 -4.75
N ALA A 157 -3.98 6.89 -5.21
CA ALA A 157 -2.93 7.05 -6.23
C ALA A 157 -3.46 7.68 -7.55
N GLN A 158 -4.76 7.64 -7.83
CA GLN A 158 -5.32 8.13 -9.08
C GLN A 158 -5.37 9.66 -9.21
N TYR A 159 -5.46 10.44 -8.12
CA TYR A 159 -5.46 11.90 -8.29
C TYR A 159 -4.13 12.43 -8.83
N GLN A 160 -3.04 11.67 -8.72
CA GLN A 160 -1.74 12.01 -9.31
C GLN A 160 -1.82 12.07 -10.85
N GLN A 161 -2.67 11.22 -11.44
CA GLN A 161 -2.93 11.19 -12.88
C GLN A 161 -4.05 12.16 -13.27
N TYR A 162 -4.94 12.47 -12.34
CA TYR A 162 -6.11 13.32 -12.55
C TYR A 162 -6.21 14.42 -11.47
N PRO A 163 -5.30 15.41 -11.47
CA PRO A 163 -5.21 16.43 -10.42
C PRO A 163 -6.27 17.52 -10.59
N SER A 164 -7.53 17.15 -10.40
CA SER A 164 -8.69 18.06 -10.36
C SER A 164 -9.37 17.96 -9.00
N PRO A 165 -9.75 19.08 -8.35
CA PRO A 165 -10.51 19.06 -7.09
C PRO A 165 -11.77 18.18 -7.15
N GLU A 166 -12.46 18.16 -8.29
CA GLU A 166 -13.65 17.33 -8.50
C GLU A 166 -13.32 15.83 -8.51
N CYS A 167 -12.22 15.46 -9.17
CA CYS A 167 -11.72 14.07 -9.21
C CYS A 167 -11.22 13.62 -7.83
N MET A 168 -10.56 14.51 -7.10
CA MET A 168 -9.98 14.21 -5.79
C MET A 168 -11.02 13.69 -4.80
N ASN A 169 -12.19 14.34 -4.67
CA ASN A 169 -13.22 13.85 -3.75
C ASN A 169 -13.71 12.44 -4.11
N ASN A 170 -13.74 12.10 -5.40
CA ASN A 170 -14.17 10.78 -5.87
C ASN A 170 -13.16 9.66 -5.62
N PHE A 171 -11.88 10.00 -5.39
CA PHE A 171 -10.79 9.03 -5.18
C PHE A 171 -10.28 8.99 -3.74
N LEU A 172 -10.47 10.08 -2.98
CA LEU A 172 -9.91 10.26 -1.64
C LEU A 172 -10.92 10.03 -0.51
N ASN A 173 -12.22 9.96 -0.82
CA ASN A 173 -13.28 9.85 0.18
C ASN A 173 -14.01 8.49 0.09
N PHE A 174 -13.51 7.48 0.79
CA PHE A 174 -14.11 6.14 0.81
C PHE A 174 -15.53 6.16 1.40
N ARG A 175 -15.77 6.97 2.43
CA ARG A 175 -17.07 7.07 3.10
C ARG A 175 -18.17 7.54 2.16
N SER A 176 -17.84 8.35 1.15
CA SER A 176 -18.78 8.85 0.15
C SER A 176 -19.27 7.79 -0.85
N LEU A 177 -18.61 6.62 -0.91
CA LEU A 177 -19.00 5.57 -1.83
C LEU A 177 -20.29 4.87 -1.42
N ASP A 178 -21.06 4.48 -2.44
CA ASP A 178 -22.22 3.61 -2.28
C ASP A 178 -21.86 2.35 -1.48
N LYS A 179 -22.71 1.98 -0.53
CA LYS A 179 -22.52 0.78 0.31
C LYS A 179 -22.25 -0.47 -0.53
N SER A 180 -22.96 -0.63 -1.66
CA SER A 180 -22.78 -1.78 -2.57
C SER A 180 -21.40 -1.82 -3.23
N LEU A 181 -20.78 -0.67 -3.52
CA LEU A 181 -19.42 -0.61 -4.04
C LEU A 181 -18.41 -0.94 -2.94
N ARG A 182 -18.58 -0.39 -1.74
CA ARG A 182 -17.75 -0.69 -0.58
C ARG A 182 -17.71 -2.18 -0.27
N THR A 183 -18.87 -2.83 -0.23
CA THR A 183 -18.98 -4.28 -0.02
C THR A 183 -18.26 -5.07 -1.13
N ARG A 184 -18.37 -4.66 -2.40
CA ARG A 184 -17.70 -5.37 -3.51
C ARG A 184 -16.17 -5.24 -3.46
N LEU A 185 -15.66 -4.05 -3.14
CA LEU A 185 -14.22 -3.82 -2.98
C LEU A 185 -13.64 -4.75 -1.92
N PHE A 186 -14.28 -4.80 -0.76
CA PHE A 186 -13.80 -5.61 0.35
C PHE A 186 -14.05 -7.11 0.19
N ASP A 187 -15.13 -7.53 -0.46
CA ASP A 187 -15.33 -8.94 -0.82
C ASP A 187 -14.22 -9.41 -1.78
N PHE A 188 -13.87 -8.57 -2.75
CA PHE A 188 -12.72 -8.84 -3.62
C PHE A 188 -11.41 -8.91 -2.84
N HIS A 189 -11.14 -7.95 -1.97
CA HIS A 189 -9.93 -7.92 -1.12
C HIS A 189 -9.82 -9.19 -0.25
N ARG A 190 -10.91 -9.56 0.42
CA ARG A 190 -11.00 -10.79 1.22
C ARG A 190 -10.67 -12.02 0.37
N LYS A 191 -11.28 -12.16 -0.81
CA LYS A 191 -11.03 -13.31 -1.70
C LYS A 191 -9.59 -13.34 -2.22
N LEU A 192 -9.00 -12.17 -2.54
CA LEU A 192 -7.59 -12.07 -2.91
C LEU A 192 -6.70 -12.61 -1.79
N ILE A 193 -6.91 -12.18 -0.54
CA ILE A 193 -6.16 -12.68 0.61
C ILE A 193 -6.33 -14.20 0.74
N GLN A 194 -7.56 -14.70 0.67
CA GLN A 194 -7.84 -16.13 0.79
C GLN A 194 -7.14 -16.94 -0.31
N LYS A 195 -7.10 -16.44 -1.55
CA LYS A 195 -6.35 -17.06 -2.64
C LYS A 195 -4.86 -17.14 -2.33
N ILE A 196 -4.24 -16.05 -1.87
CA ILE A 196 -2.80 -16.07 -1.56
C ILE A 196 -2.49 -16.96 -0.35
N LEU A 197 -3.31 -16.91 0.70
CA LEU A 197 -3.18 -17.83 1.84
C LEU A 197 -3.31 -19.30 1.42
N TYR A 198 -4.29 -19.61 0.56
CA TYR A 198 -4.47 -20.94 -0.01
C TYR A 198 -3.25 -21.37 -0.81
N LYS A 199 -2.73 -20.50 -1.69
CA LYS A 199 -1.54 -20.77 -2.51
C LYS A 199 -0.31 -21.04 -1.65
N ARG A 200 -0.11 -20.25 -0.59
CA ARG A 200 1.03 -20.38 0.35
C ARG A 200 0.92 -21.63 1.23
N GLY A 201 -0.28 -22.20 1.41
CA GLY A 201 -0.49 -23.51 2.03
C GLY A 201 -0.23 -23.57 3.54
N ASN A 202 0.16 -22.46 4.19
CA ASN A 202 0.39 -22.41 5.62
C ASN A 202 -0.80 -21.79 6.35
N ALA A 203 -1.62 -22.67 6.95
CA ALA A 203 -2.81 -22.26 7.69
C ALA A 203 -2.53 -21.45 8.98
N GLN A 204 -1.27 -21.42 9.45
CA GLN A 204 -0.86 -20.66 10.64
C GLN A 204 -0.24 -19.31 10.31
N SER A 205 -0.02 -18.99 9.03
CA SER A 205 0.55 -17.71 8.64
C SER A 205 -0.38 -16.55 8.99
N ILE A 206 0.21 -15.48 9.51
CA ILE A 206 -0.47 -14.22 9.80
C ILE A 206 -0.47 -13.39 8.51
N TYR A 207 -1.66 -13.02 8.05
CA TYR A 207 -1.78 -12.07 6.96
C TYR A 207 -1.40 -10.67 7.45
N MET A 208 -0.57 -9.98 6.67
CA MET A 208 -0.11 -8.63 6.95
C MET A 208 -0.38 -7.70 5.77
N ALA A 209 -1.13 -6.63 6.05
CA ALA A 209 -1.50 -5.63 5.07
C ALA A 209 -0.81 -4.30 5.38
N LYS A 210 -0.43 -3.57 4.34
CA LYS A 210 0.03 -2.18 4.46
C LYS A 210 -1.07 -1.26 3.96
N TRP A 211 -1.61 -0.45 4.87
CA TRP A 211 -2.68 0.52 4.59
C TRP A 211 -2.16 1.91 4.92
N VAL A 212 -1.73 2.61 3.87
CA VAL A 212 -1.09 3.91 3.95
C VAL A 212 -2.02 4.92 3.32
N MET A 213 -2.11 6.10 3.93
CA MET A 213 -2.92 7.18 3.39
C MET A 213 -4.41 6.86 3.25
N CYS A 214 -4.96 6.23 4.29
CA CYS A 214 -6.32 5.76 4.28
C CYS A 214 -7.30 6.87 3.91
N TRP A 215 -8.19 6.48 3.03
CA TRP A 215 -9.22 7.33 2.50
C TRP A 215 -10.18 7.58 3.66
N THR A 216 -10.74 8.78 3.78
CA THR A 216 -11.62 9.09 4.91
C THR A 216 -12.74 8.03 4.96
N GLY A 217 -12.74 7.14 5.97
CA GLY A 217 -13.69 6.02 6.10
C GLY A 217 -13.16 4.58 6.03
N GLU A 218 -11.93 4.30 5.62
CA GLU A 218 -11.42 2.91 5.47
C GLU A 218 -11.16 2.22 6.81
N TYR A 219 -10.58 2.93 7.77
CA TYR A 219 -10.25 2.37 9.08
C TYR A 219 -11.46 1.79 9.81
N GLU A 220 -12.62 2.47 9.74
CA GLU A 220 -13.85 1.98 10.36
C GLU A 220 -14.33 0.66 9.74
N LEU A 221 -14.08 0.45 8.44
CA LEU A 221 -14.49 -0.77 7.73
C LEU A 221 -13.55 -1.94 8.01
N ILE A 222 -12.26 -1.67 8.27
CA ILE A 222 -11.32 -2.72 8.68
C ILE A 222 -11.83 -3.42 9.93
N GLN A 223 -12.30 -2.69 10.95
CA GLN A 223 -12.88 -3.29 12.16
C GLN A 223 -14.20 -4.02 11.90
N GLU A 224 -15.03 -3.51 10.98
CA GLU A 224 -16.29 -4.19 10.61
C GLU A 224 -16.02 -5.55 9.95
N ILE A 225 -15.00 -5.63 9.10
CA ILE A 225 -14.70 -6.81 8.28
C ILE A 225 -13.79 -7.80 9.02
N TYR A 226 -12.83 -7.27 9.78
CA TYR A 226 -11.85 -8.02 10.56
C TYR A 226 -11.92 -7.57 12.03
N PRO A 227 -12.92 -8.00 12.81
CA PRO A 227 -13.07 -7.60 14.21
C PRO A 227 -11.89 -8.04 15.11
N ASP A 228 -11.15 -9.07 14.68
CA ASP A 228 -9.97 -9.61 15.35
C ASP A 228 -8.65 -9.03 14.80
N ALA A 229 -8.71 -8.00 13.96
CA ALA A 229 -7.55 -7.33 13.40
C ALA A 229 -6.65 -6.73 14.49
N ARG A 230 -5.35 -6.76 14.23
CA ARG A 230 -4.30 -6.16 15.06
C ARG A 230 -3.60 -5.07 14.27
N PHE A 231 -3.05 -4.08 14.96
CA PHE A 231 -2.53 -2.88 14.31
C PHE A 231 -1.09 -2.59 14.71
N VAL A 232 -0.29 -2.22 13.72
CA VAL A 232 1.05 -1.64 13.93
C VAL A 232 1.03 -0.25 13.33
N PHE A 233 1.16 0.76 14.16
CA PHE A 233 1.20 2.15 13.73
C PHE A 233 2.63 2.67 13.72
N ILE A 234 3.11 3.07 12.54
CA ILE A 234 4.40 3.76 12.39
C ILE A 234 4.20 5.21 11.98
N TYR A 235 4.79 6.10 12.76
CA TYR A 235 4.70 7.54 12.52
C TYR A 235 6.06 8.17 12.33
N ARG A 236 6.03 9.31 11.64
CA ARG A 236 7.14 10.24 11.44
C ARG A 236 6.61 11.64 11.61
N GLN A 237 7.48 12.57 12.01
CA GLN A 237 7.09 13.97 12.20
C GLN A 237 6.49 14.55 10.91
N PRO A 238 5.32 15.22 10.97
CA PRO A 238 4.63 15.77 9.79
C PRO A 238 5.51 16.70 8.93
N GLU A 239 6.43 17.42 9.54
CA GLU A 239 7.39 18.35 8.94
C GLU A 239 8.41 17.64 8.04
N GLU A 240 8.55 16.32 8.20
CA GLU A 240 9.38 15.50 7.36
C GLU A 240 8.55 14.68 6.36
N SER A 241 7.43 14.11 6.79
CA SER A 241 6.61 13.25 5.94
C SER A 241 5.85 14.02 4.85
N ILE A 242 5.21 15.15 5.20
CA ILE A 242 4.35 15.90 4.27
C ILE A 242 5.18 16.55 3.14
N PRO A 243 6.31 17.24 3.39
CA PRO A 243 7.12 17.77 2.30
C PRO A 243 7.71 16.67 1.40
N SER A 244 8.10 15.53 1.98
CA SER A 244 8.53 14.37 1.19
C SER A 244 7.41 13.82 0.32
N LEU A 245 6.17 13.88 0.81
CA LEU A 245 5.00 13.39 0.12
C LEU A 245 4.63 14.30 -1.06
N VAL A 246 4.62 15.62 -0.84
CA VAL A 246 4.46 16.62 -1.91
C VAL A 246 5.50 16.39 -3.01
N LYS A 247 6.78 16.23 -2.65
CA LYS A 247 7.85 15.96 -3.62
C LYS A 247 7.62 14.70 -4.45
N LEU A 248 7.20 13.60 -3.80
CA LEU A 248 6.89 12.34 -4.49
C LEU A 248 5.75 12.54 -5.49
N PHE A 249 4.67 13.20 -5.08
CA PHE A 249 3.50 13.40 -5.94
C PHE A 249 3.75 14.39 -7.08
N SER A 250 4.50 15.47 -6.84
CA SER A 250 4.99 16.34 -7.91
C SER A 250 5.81 15.53 -8.93
N GLY A 251 6.73 14.67 -8.47
CA GLY A 251 7.53 13.81 -9.34
C GLY A 251 6.67 12.87 -10.19
N ILE A 252 5.72 12.16 -9.59
CA ILE A 252 4.82 11.25 -10.32
C ILE A 252 3.96 12.02 -11.32
N SER A 253 3.42 13.18 -10.94
CA SER A 253 2.59 14.00 -11.82
C SER A 253 3.38 14.50 -13.02
N ILE A 254 4.62 14.97 -12.82
CA ILE A 254 5.52 15.40 -13.90
C ILE A 254 5.82 14.21 -14.83
N HIS A 255 6.15 13.04 -14.28
CA HIS A 255 6.45 11.86 -15.10
C HIS A 255 5.25 11.40 -15.93
N THR A 256 4.05 11.44 -15.37
CA THR A 256 2.84 10.89 -16.01
C THR A 256 2.10 11.89 -16.90
N THR A 257 2.11 13.18 -16.54
CA THR A 257 1.32 14.24 -17.20
C THR A 257 2.16 15.38 -17.77
N HIS A 258 3.48 15.39 -17.51
CA HIS A 258 4.39 16.51 -17.83
C HIS A 258 4.02 17.84 -17.15
N TYR A 259 3.23 17.77 -16.07
CA TYR A 259 2.74 18.91 -15.33
C TYR A 259 2.82 18.66 -13.82
N ASP A 260 3.25 19.68 -13.07
CA ASP A 260 3.23 19.66 -11.60
C ASP A 260 2.03 20.46 -11.07
N PRO A 261 1.00 19.80 -10.54
CA PRO A 261 -0.18 20.48 -10.03
C PRO A 261 0.10 21.26 -8.74
N PHE A 262 1.16 20.94 -7.98
CA PHE A 262 1.53 21.66 -6.76
C PHE A 262 2.07 23.06 -7.03
N THR A 263 2.37 23.40 -8.28
CA THR A 263 2.71 24.78 -8.70
C THR A 263 1.52 25.74 -8.59
N LYS A 264 0.27 25.22 -8.58
CA LYS A 264 -0.94 26.02 -8.39
C LYS A 264 -1.24 26.18 -6.89
N PRO A 265 -1.31 27.41 -6.35
CA PRO A 265 -1.57 27.65 -4.93
C PRO A 265 -2.90 27.04 -4.43
N GLU A 266 -3.95 27.10 -5.26
CA GLU A 266 -5.26 26.53 -4.93
C GLU A 266 -5.19 25.00 -4.76
N PHE A 267 -4.58 24.31 -5.73
CA PHE A 267 -4.41 22.86 -5.67
C PHE A 267 -3.55 22.45 -4.47
N ARG A 268 -2.42 23.14 -4.26
CA ARG A 268 -1.53 22.91 -3.12
C ARG A 268 -2.28 23.06 -1.79
N SER A 269 -3.07 24.12 -1.62
CA SER A 269 -3.85 24.34 -0.39
C SER A 269 -4.88 23.23 -0.16
N ILE A 270 -5.60 22.81 -1.20
CA ILE A 270 -6.58 21.72 -1.10
C ILE A 270 -5.87 20.41 -0.73
N MET A 271 -4.75 20.08 -1.37
CA MET A 271 -3.99 18.86 -1.06
C MET A 271 -3.43 18.86 0.37
N LEU A 272 -2.86 19.97 0.82
CA LEU A 272 -2.36 20.10 2.20
C LEU A 272 -3.49 19.93 3.21
N SER A 273 -4.66 20.54 2.96
CA SER A 273 -5.84 20.36 3.81
C SER A 273 -6.29 18.90 3.91
N TYR A 274 -6.17 18.15 2.80
CA TYR A 274 -6.47 16.72 2.79
C TYR A 274 -5.45 15.93 3.61
N PHE A 275 -4.15 16.23 3.46
CA PHE A 275 -3.10 15.58 4.25
C PHE A 275 -3.29 15.82 5.75
N TYR A 276 -3.57 17.06 6.16
CA TYR A 276 -3.84 17.37 7.56
C TYR A 276 -5.06 16.61 8.11
N ARG A 277 -6.15 16.53 7.33
CA ARG A 277 -7.33 15.76 7.72
C ARG A 277 -7.04 14.27 7.85
N ALA A 278 -6.32 13.68 6.89
CA ALA A 278 -5.95 12.26 6.92
C ALA A 278 -5.07 11.93 8.12
N HIS A 279 -4.12 12.81 8.46
CA HIS A 279 -3.33 12.72 9.69
C HIS A 279 -4.19 12.74 10.95
N GLU A 280 -5.16 13.66 11.02
CA GLU A 280 -6.04 13.77 12.19
C GLU A 280 -6.94 12.54 12.34
N GLU A 281 -7.56 12.08 11.26
CA GLU A 281 -8.43 10.90 11.28
C GLU A 281 -7.67 9.64 11.70
N GLU A 282 -6.44 9.44 11.21
CA GLU A 282 -5.60 8.31 11.61
C GLU A 282 -5.28 8.35 13.11
N LEU A 283 -4.87 9.51 13.64
CA LEU A 283 -4.63 9.66 15.08
C LEU A 283 -5.89 9.44 15.91
N GLN A 284 -7.04 9.96 15.47
CA GLN A 284 -8.32 9.70 16.12
C GLN A 284 -8.63 8.21 16.17
N TYR A 285 -8.43 7.50 15.05
CA TYR A 285 -8.66 6.06 14.97
C TYR A 285 -7.76 5.28 15.94
N ILE A 286 -6.46 5.57 15.96
CA ILE A 286 -5.49 4.93 16.87
C ILE A 286 -5.82 5.21 18.33
N THR A 287 -6.22 6.45 18.64
CA THR A 287 -6.66 6.81 20.00
C THR A 287 -7.89 6.01 20.42
N ARG A 288 -8.87 5.80 19.51
CA ARG A 288 -10.02 4.94 19.77
C ARG A 288 -9.59 3.49 20.04
N LEU A 289 -8.71 2.94 19.21
CA LEU A 289 -8.20 1.58 19.37
C LEU A 289 -7.52 1.35 20.73
N LEU A 290 -6.64 2.28 21.15
CA LEU A 290 -5.98 2.20 22.45
C LEU A 290 -6.98 2.27 23.61
N ASN A 291 -8.00 3.13 23.50
CA ASN A 291 -9.05 3.25 24.52
C ASN A 291 -9.91 1.98 24.62
N GLN A 292 -10.07 1.25 23.51
CA GLN A 292 -10.79 -0.02 23.45
C GLN A 292 -9.94 -1.22 23.90
N LYS A 293 -8.68 -1.01 24.31
CA LYS A 293 -7.70 -2.06 24.61
C LYS A 293 -7.48 -3.03 23.44
N SER A 294 -7.64 -2.55 22.21
CA SER A 294 -7.26 -3.30 21.02
C SER A 294 -5.75 -3.51 20.98
N HIS A 295 -5.29 -4.57 20.31
CA HIS A 295 -3.87 -4.83 20.12
C HIS A 295 -3.28 -3.82 19.10
N VAL A 296 -2.74 -2.72 19.62
CA VAL A 296 -2.03 -1.70 18.84
C VAL A 296 -0.59 -1.62 19.32
N GLN A 297 0.34 -1.70 18.38
CA GLN A 297 1.73 -1.37 18.62
C GLN A 297 2.09 -0.06 17.94
N ILE A 298 2.67 0.88 18.67
CA ILE A 298 3.13 2.15 18.12
C ILE A 298 4.64 2.09 17.97
N ILE A 299 5.15 2.65 16.87
CA ILE A 299 6.58 2.78 16.64
C ILE A 299 6.89 4.11 15.96
N GLU A 300 7.92 4.78 16.47
CA GLU A 300 8.46 5.96 15.83
C GLU A 300 9.45 5.54 14.75
N PHE A 301 9.37 6.17 13.57
CA PHE A 301 10.28 5.92 12.46
C PHE A 301 11.74 5.96 12.90
N ALA A 302 12.18 7.00 13.61
CA ALA A 302 13.56 7.12 14.07
C ALA A 302 13.99 5.93 14.93
N LYS A 303 13.14 5.52 15.90
CA LYS A 303 13.42 4.41 16.82
C LYS A 303 13.47 3.04 16.13
N LEU A 304 12.66 2.82 15.09
CA LEU A 304 12.75 1.61 14.27
C LEU A 304 14.16 1.42 13.70
N PHE A 305 14.79 2.53 13.32
CA PHE A 305 16.06 2.57 12.62
C PHE A 305 17.27 2.75 13.56
N GLU A 306 17.06 3.05 14.84
CA GLU A 306 18.11 3.02 15.87
C GLU A 306 18.55 1.58 16.17
N ASN A 307 17.58 0.66 16.29
CA ASN A 307 17.84 -0.77 16.53
C ASN A 307 16.74 -1.63 15.89
N ILE A 308 16.91 -1.97 14.61
CA ILE A 308 15.97 -2.79 13.82
C ILE A 308 15.69 -4.13 14.49
N PRO A 309 16.69 -4.96 14.90
CA PRO A 309 16.43 -6.25 15.53
C PRO A 309 15.56 -6.14 16.77
N GLU A 310 15.84 -5.18 17.66
CA GLU A 310 15.07 -5.00 18.89
C GLU A 310 13.64 -4.51 18.61
N ALA A 311 13.50 -3.50 17.76
CA ALA A 311 12.21 -2.91 17.39
C ALA A 311 11.28 -3.95 16.75
N ILE A 312 11.79 -4.71 15.77
CA ILE A 312 11.03 -5.77 15.10
C ILE A 312 10.73 -6.93 16.06
N SER A 313 11.68 -7.35 16.89
CA SER A 313 11.45 -8.41 17.88
C SER A 313 10.37 -8.04 18.89
N LYS A 314 10.31 -6.78 19.34
CA LYS A 314 9.24 -6.27 20.21
C LYS A 314 7.87 -6.35 19.52
N ILE A 315 7.79 -5.96 18.25
CA ILE A 315 6.56 -6.05 17.44
C ILE A 315 6.14 -7.52 17.30
N CYS A 316 7.04 -8.39 16.86
CA CYS A 316 6.76 -9.81 16.68
C CYS A 316 6.30 -10.49 17.98
N THR A 317 6.94 -10.17 19.12
CA THR A 317 6.54 -10.69 20.43
C THR A 317 5.12 -10.27 20.80
N LYS A 318 4.78 -8.99 20.65
CA LYS A 318 3.41 -8.48 20.91
C LYS A 318 2.37 -9.07 19.94
N LEU A 319 2.77 -9.40 18.72
CA LEU A 319 1.92 -10.01 17.70
C LEU A 319 1.99 -11.55 17.69
N ASN A 320 2.66 -12.18 18.66
CA ASN A 320 2.85 -13.64 18.69
C ASN A 320 3.38 -14.23 17.36
N ILE A 321 4.22 -13.47 16.65
CA ILE A 321 4.91 -13.94 15.44
C ILE A 321 6.19 -14.66 15.89
N PRO A 322 6.39 -15.94 15.52
CA PRO A 322 7.61 -16.65 15.87
C PRO A 322 8.86 -15.99 15.27
N LEU A 323 9.95 -16.00 16.04
CA LEU A 323 11.24 -15.39 15.67
C LEU A 323 12.30 -16.48 15.48
N PRO A 324 12.31 -17.22 14.35
CA PRO A 324 13.34 -18.21 14.08
C PRO A 324 14.73 -17.56 13.98
N LYS A 325 15.79 -18.35 14.24
CA LYS A 325 17.17 -17.85 14.28
C LYS A 325 17.58 -17.18 12.97
N ASP A 326 17.30 -17.81 11.84
CA ASP A 326 17.63 -17.30 10.51
C ASP A 326 17.00 -15.92 10.25
N TYR A 327 15.77 -15.70 10.76
CA TYR A 327 15.10 -14.40 10.67
C TYR A 327 15.75 -13.34 11.57
N GLN A 328 16.19 -13.71 12.78
CA GLN A 328 16.94 -12.79 13.65
C GLN A 328 18.28 -12.39 13.00
N GLU A 329 18.99 -13.34 12.39
CA GLU A 329 20.22 -13.08 11.63
C GLU A 329 19.98 -12.13 10.46
N PHE A 330 18.88 -12.33 9.71
CA PHE A 330 18.45 -11.40 8.66
C PHE A 330 18.27 -9.97 9.20
N LEU A 331 17.60 -9.78 10.34
CA LEU A 331 17.41 -8.45 10.94
C LEU A 331 18.75 -7.79 11.33
N HIS A 332 19.70 -8.56 11.87
CA HIS A 332 21.04 -8.06 12.17
C HIS A 332 21.81 -7.64 10.91
N GLN A 333 21.66 -8.38 9.80
CA GLN A 333 22.23 -8.00 8.50
C GLN A 333 21.59 -6.71 7.97
N GLN A 334 20.28 -6.54 8.10
CA GLN A 334 19.59 -5.30 7.69
C GLN A 334 20.09 -4.09 8.49
N GLN A 335 20.31 -4.22 9.80
CA GLN A 335 20.91 -3.17 10.63
C GLN A 335 22.30 -2.75 10.11
N ALA A 336 23.15 -3.72 9.76
CA ALA A 336 24.48 -3.43 9.24
C ALA A 336 24.45 -2.70 7.89
N ASN A 337 23.48 -3.03 7.03
CA ASN A 337 23.31 -2.42 5.71
C ASN A 337 22.69 -1.01 5.74
N GLN A 338 22.06 -0.64 6.85
CA GLN A 338 21.31 0.60 6.98
C GLN A 338 22.17 1.88 6.91
N VAL A 339 23.47 1.77 7.17
CA VAL A 339 24.44 2.89 7.22
C VAL A 339 24.47 3.73 5.92
N GLN A 340 23.89 3.23 4.82
CA GLN A 340 23.90 3.89 3.52
C GLN A 340 22.66 4.75 3.19
N HIS A 341 21.64 4.84 4.05
CA HIS A 341 20.40 5.57 3.69
C HIS A 341 20.55 7.09 3.83
N LYS A 342 20.64 7.81 2.70
CA LYS A 342 20.64 9.28 2.67
C LYS A 342 19.23 9.83 2.89
N GLN A 343 19.09 10.79 3.81
CA GLN A 343 17.83 11.49 4.04
C GLN A 343 17.39 12.23 2.76
N THR A 344 16.11 12.10 2.39
CA THR A 344 15.56 12.81 1.24
C THR A 344 15.58 14.32 1.51
N LYS A 345 16.24 15.10 0.66
CA LYS A 345 16.16 16.58 0.72
C LYS A 345 14.73 17.02 0.38
N VAL A 346 14.09 17.69 1.33
CA VAL A 346 12.72 18.22 1.22
C VAL A 346 12.73 19.75 1.24
N ASP A 347 11.66 20.35 0.72
CA ASP A 347 11.43 21.79 0.81
C ASP A 347 11.07 22.18 2.24
N GLU A 348 11.90 23.00 2.88
CA GLU A 348 11.72 23.43 4.26
C GLU A 348 10.73 24.60 4.41
N SER A 349 10.34 25.24 3.31
CA SER A 349 9.43 26.40 3.34
C SER A 349 8.05 26.07 3.90
N LEU A 350 7.64 24.80 3.82
CA LEU A 350 6.37 24.29 4.33
C LEU A 350 6.36 24.04 5.84
N LYS A 351 7.53 23.95 6.50
CA LYS A 351 7.61 23.54 7.91
C LYS A 351 6.80 24.43 8.87
N PRO A 352 6.85 25.77 8.78
CA PRO A 352 6.10 26.62 9.71
C PRO A 352 4.57 26.45 9.60
N GLU A 353 4.06 26.33 8.36
CA GLU A 353 2.64 26.09 8.08
C GLU A 353 2.19 24.73 8.64
N ILE A 354 2.99 23.69 8.41
CA ILE A 354 2.74 22.34 8.93
C ILE A 354 2.71 22.34 10.47
N GLN A 355 3.68 22.98 11.12
CA GLN A 355 3.73 23.06 12.58
C GLN A 355 2.49 23.72 13.18
N ALA A 356 2.01 24.80 12.58
CA ALA A 356 0.80 25.49 13.03
C ALA A 356 -0.43 24.57 12.94
N HIS A 357 -0.57 23.84 11.83
CA HIS A 357 -1.70 22.94 11.58
C HIS A 357 -1.63 21.62 12.36
N CYS A 358 -0.43 21.13 12.68
CA CYS A 358 -0.21 19.86 13.37
C CYS A 358 0.01 20.01 14.89
N SER A 359 -0.31 21.14 15.50
CA SER A 359 -0.20 21.31 16.97
C SER A 359 -0.97 20.23 17.75
N THR A 360 -2.20 19.91 17.32
CA THR A 360 -3.03 18.84 17.91
C THR A 360 -2.48 17.43 17.67
N PHE A 361 -1.66 17.23 16.63
CA PHE A 361 -0.97 15.97 16.37
C PHE A 361 0.01 15.66 17.50
N TYR A 362 0.77 16.66 17.95
CA TYR A 362 1.76 16.50 19.01
C TYR A 362 1.12 16.18 20.36
N GLU A 363 0.06 16.89 20.74
CA GLU A 363 -0.67 16.63 21.98
C GLU A 363 -1.19 15.19 22.04
N ARG A 364 -1.78 14.72 20.94
CA ARG A 364 -2.25 13.34 20.82
C ARG A 364 -1.10 12.35 20.82
N LEU A 365 0.01 12.64 20.13
CA LEU A 365 1.17 11.75 20.11
C LEU A 365 1.76 11.56 21.52
N THR A 366 1.87 12.62 22.31
CA THR A 366 2.30 12.53 23.71
C THR A 366 1.35 11.65 24.53
N TYR A 367 0.03 11.78 24.32
CA TYR A 367 -0.96 10.90 24.93
C TYR A 367 -0.78 9.43 24.51
N LEU A 368 -0.54 9.18 23.23
CA LEU A 368 -0.32 7.83 22.69
C LEU A 368 0.92 7.19 23.31
N GLN A 369 2.03 7.93 23.42
CA GLN A 369 3.28 7.47 24.04
C GLN A 369 3.13 7.17 25.54
N GLY A 370 2.22 7.85 26.25
CA GLY A 370 1.96 7.60 27.67
C GLY A 370 1.05 6.40 27.96
N LYS A 371 0.44 5.80 26.93
CA LYS A 371 -0.49 4.66 27.05
C LYS A 371 0.06 3.33 26.57
N GLU A 372 1.15 3.32 25.80
CA GLU A 372 1.89 2.11 25.42
C GLU A 372 2.67 1.54 26.61
#